data_AF-A0A8S3H9I7-F1
#
_entry.id   AF-A0A8S3H9I7-F1
#
_cell.length_a   1.000
_cell.length_b   1.000
_cell.length_c   1.000
_cell.angle_alpha   90.00
_cell.angle_beta   90.00
_cell.angle_gamma   90.00
#
_symmetry.space_group_name_H-M   'P 1'
#
loop_
_entity.id
_entity.type
_entity.pdbx_description
1 polymer ?
#
loop_
_entity_poly.entity_id
_entity_poly.type
_entity_poly.pdbx_seq_one_letter_code
_entity_poly.pdbx_strand_id
1 'polypeptide(L)'
;GSDFQSRIVDKGDNQKQLEMSIEMKNYKPDEIKVSVKNNELMVKGEHRHADGNNFERSFFFKSITLPPGTQVEQLKSQLTDHGQIKIEAPYIEQKEPTKSVEQQQQEAPKPVEQQQK
;
A
#
# COMPACT_ATOMS: atom_id res chain seq x y z
N GLY A 1 4.02 16.02 1.76
CA GLY A 1 3.06 15.35 0.86
C GLY A 1 3.36 13.86 0.77
N SER A 2 3.62 13.21 1.90
CA SER A 2 4.29 11.90 1.95
C SER A 2 3.62 10.94 2.94
N ASP A 3 2.42 11.29 3.42
CA ASP A 3 1.85 10.68 4.64
C ASP A 3 1.12 9.36 4.36
N PHE A 4 0.98 8.98 3.09
CA PHE A 4 0.36 7.72 2.68
C PHE A 4 1.44 6.67 2.36
N GLN A 5 2.20 6.26 3.37
CA GLN A 5 3.24 5.23 3.27
C GLN A 5 3.02 4.17 4.35
N SER A 6 3.13 2.91 3.96
CA SER A 6 3.10 1.79 4.92
C SER A 6 4.43 1.70 5.66
N ARG A 7 4.36 1.50 6.98
CA ARG A 7 5.52 1.25 7.82
C ARG A 7 5.33 -0.06 8.56
N ILE A 8 6.36 -0.90 8.56
CA ILE A 8 6.41 -2.08 9.44
C ILE A 8 7.05 -1.66 10.76
N VAL A 9 6.37 -2.00 11.86
CA VAL A 9 6.76 -1.69 13.24
C VAL A 9 6.91 -3.02 13.99
N ASP A 10 7.99 -3.14 14.76
CA ASP A 10 8.21 -4.26 15.67
C ASP A 10 7.45 -4.00 16.98
N LYS A 11 6.56 -4.92 17.37
CA LYS A 11 5.77 -4.84 18.60
C LYS A 11 6.39 -5.62 19.76
N GLY A 12 7.54 -6.26 19.56
CA GLY A 12 8.12 -7.20 20.53
C GLY A 12 7.53 -8.61 20.37
N ASP A 13 8.07 -9.59 21.11
CA ASP A 13 7.63 -10.98 21.09
C ASP A 13 7.52 -11.61 19.70
N ASN A 14 8.41 -11.19 18.79
CA ASN A 14 8.43 -11.62 17.39
C ASN A 14 7.12 -11.26 16.62
N GLN A 15 6.37 -10.28 17.11
CA GLN A 15 5.18 -9.73 16.47
C GLN A 15 5.56 -8.45 15.72
N LYS A 16 5.23 -8.41 14.43
CA LYS A 16 5.36 -7.21 13.61
C LYS A 16 3.97 -6.73 13.20
N GLN A 17 3.84 -5.44 12.98
CA GLN A 17 2.59 -4.82 12.59
C GLN A 17 2.84 -3.81 11.47
N LEU A 18 1.98 -3.80 10.48
CA LEU A 18 1.88 -2.72 9.51
C LEU A 18 1.07 -1.58 10.14
N GLU A 19 1.59 -0.37 10.03
CA GLU A 19 0.93 0.86 10.48
C GLU A 19 0.95 1.91 9.38
N MET A 20 -0.17 2.64 9.28
CA MET A 20 -0.35 3.79 8.39
C MET A 20 -1.26 4.82 9.03
N SER A 21 -1.09 6.08 8.64
CA SER A 21 -1.92 7.17 9.15
C SER A 21 -2.15 8.23 8.10
N ILE A 22 -3.40 8.69 7.97
CA ILE A 22 -3.82 9.58 6.88
C ILE A 22 -4.70 10.67 7.47
N GLU A 23 -4.36 11.93 7.22
CA GLU A 23 -5.21 13.04 7.63
C GLU A 23 -6.39 13.21 6.67
N MET A 24 -7.61 13.12 7.20
CA MET A 24 -8.88 13.31 6.48
C MET A 24 -9.82 14.23 7.27
N LYS A 25 -9.28 15.31 7.85
CA LYS A 25 -9.96 16.28 8.75
C LYS A 25 -11.26 16.88 8.18
N ASN A 26 -11.36 16.98 6.85
CA ASN A 26 -12.52 17.57 6.17
C ASN A 26 -13.61 16.55 5.80
N TYR A 27 -13.48 15.28 6.24
CA TYR A 27 -14.41 14.21 5.92
C TYR A 27 -14.98 13.60 7.21
N LYS A 28 -16.28 13.33 7.20
CA LYS A 28 -16.95 12.58 8.27
C LYS A 28 -16.61 11.09 8.16
N PRO A 29 -16.70 10.31 9.26
CA PRO A 29 -16.49 8.86 9.21
C PRO A 29 -17.30 8.17 8.10
N ASP A 30 -18.57 8.55 7.94
CA ASP A 30 -19.50 7.93 6.97
C ASP A 30 -19.18 8.31 5.50
N GLU A 31 -18.41 9.37 5.29
CA GLU A 31 -17.98 9.84 3.96
C GLU A 31 -16.69 9.15 3.50
N ILE A 32 -16.07 8.36 4.38
CA ILE A 32 -14.80 7.70 4.14
C ILE A 32 -15.01 6.19 3.94
N LYS A 33 -14.36 5.66 2.90
CA LYS A 33 -14.35 4.24 2.59
C LYS A 33 -12.93 3.71 2.50
N VAL A 34 -12.61 2.77 3.39
CA VAL A 34 -11.38 1.98 3.35
C VAL A 34 -11.71 0.60 2.76
N SER A 35 -10.92 0.15 1.80
CA SER A 35 -11.14 -1.15 1.14
C SER A 35 -9.82 -1.76 0.69
N VAL A 36 -9.75 -3.09 0.67
CA VAL A 36 -8.60 -3.81 0.14
C VAL A 36 -9.05 -4.72 -1.00
N LYS A 37 -8.31 -4.71 -2.11
CA LYS A 37 -8.51 -5.61 -3.24
C LYS A 37 -7.16 -5.97 -3.83
N ASN A 38 -6.89 -7.27 -4.05
CA ASN A 38 -5.64 -7.73 -4.68
C ASN A 38 -4.37 -7.19 -4.00
N ASN A 39 -4.31 -7.22 -2.66
CA ASN A 39 -3.22 -6.64 -1.87
C ASN A 39 -3.03 -5.10 -2.02
N GLU A 40 -3.97 -4.42 -2.67
CA GLU A 40 -3.99 -2.96 -2.78
C GLU A 40 -4.99 -2.39 -1.77
N LEU A 41 -4.49 -1.57 -0.85
CA LEU A 41 -5.32 -0.78 0.05
C LEU A 41 -5.73 0.52 -0.65
N MET A 42 -7.02 0.80 -0.64
CA MET A 42 -7.63 2.00 -1.19
C MET A 42 -8.38 2.75 -0.09
N VAL A 43 -8.15 4.07 -0.03
CA VAL A 43 -8.88 4.99 0.84
C VAL A 43 -9.57 6.03 -0.03
N LYS A 44 -10.88 6.14 0.12
CA LYS A 44 -11.74 7.08 -0.60
C LYS A 44 -12.44 7.99 0.39
N GLY A 45 -12.53 9.27 0.06
CA GLY A 45 -13.39 10.23 0.76
C GLY A 45 -14.26 10.95 -0.26
N GLU A 46 -15.56 11.06 0.00
CA GLU A 46 -16.47 11.89 -0.80
C GLU A 46 -17.29 12.77 0.15
N HIS A 47 -16.96 14.06 0.16
CA HIS A 47 -17.71 15.05 0.91
C HIS A 47 -18.62 15.81 -0.04
N ARG A 48 -19.90 15.92 0.31
CA ARG A 48 -20.86 16.77 -0.39
C ARG A 48 -21.71 17.49 0.65
N HIS A 49 -21.57 18.81 0.71
CA HIS A 49 -22.40 19.66 1.54
C HIS A 49 -23.14 20.67 0.66
N ALA A 50 -24.43 20.84 0.94
CA ALA A 50 -25.27 21.83 0.28
C ALA A 50 -26.03 22.59 1.36
N ASP A 51 -25.88 23.91 1.37
CA ASP A 51 -26.59 24.80 2.28
C ASP A 51 -27.07 26.04 1.51
N GLY A 52 -28.38 26.12 1.27
CA GLY A 52 -28.99 27.17 0.44
C GLY A 52 -28.38 27.24 -0.97
N ASN A 53 -27.69 28.36 -1.26
CA ASN A 53 -26.97 28.58 -2.52
C ASN A 53 -25.51 28.10 -2.50
N ASN A 54 -25.00 27.65 -1.36
CA ASN A 54 -23.63 27.17 -1.23
C ASN A 54 -23.57 25.66 -1.49
N PHE A 55 -22.60 25.24 -2.30
CA PHE A 55 -22.34 23.85 -2.59
C PHE A 55 -20.84 23.59 -2.45
N GLU A 56 -20.48 22.69 -1.54
CA GLU A 56 -19.12 22.19 -1.37
C GLU A 56 -19.07 20.72 -1.77
N ARG A 57 -18.07 20.39 -2.59
CA ARG A 57 -17.76 19.00 -2.94
C ARG A 57 -16.27 18.80 -2.94
N SER A 58 -15.82 17.78 -2.22
CA SER A 58 -14.42 17.34 -2.25
C SER A 58 -14.34 15.83 -2.40
N PHE A 59 -13.30 15.39 -3.11
CA PHE A 59 -13.02 13.99 -3.34
C PHE A 59 -11.57 13.69 -2.97
N PHE A 60 -11.38 12.57 -2.29
CA PHE A 60 -10.07 12.04 -1.97
C PHE A 60 -9.97 10.60 -2.46
N PHE A 61 -8.88 10.27 -3.14
CA PHE A 61 -8.55 8.90 -3.50
C PHE A 61 -7.05 8.69 -3.36
N LYS A 62 -6.65 7.70 -2.57
CA LYS A 62 -5.28 7.19 -2.54
C LYS A 62 -5.29 5.68 -2.45
N SER A 63 -4.31 5.06 -3.09
CA SER A 63 -4.07 3.63 -2.98
C SER A 63 -2.58 3.30 -2.86
N ILE A 64 -2.27 2.19 -2.20
CA ILE A 64 -0.93 1.61 -2.11
C ILE A 64 -1.02 0.09 -2.19
N THR A 65 0.05 -0.50 -2.68
CA THR A 65 0.29 -1.93 -2.52
C THR A 65 0.76 -2.21 -1.10
N LEU A 66 0.07 -3.12 -0.42
CA LEU A 66 0.48 -3.61 0.90
C LEU A 66 1.71 -4.52 0.75
N PRO A 67 2.68 -4.44 1.68
CA PRO A 67 3.82 -5.35 1.72
C PRO A 67 3.39 -6.83 1.75
N PRO A 68 4.15 -7.72 1.07
CA PRO A 68 3.95 -9.17 1.19
C PRO A 68 4.09 -9.60 2.66
N GLY A 69 3.10 -10.35 3.17
CA GLY A 69 3.03 -10.74 4.58
C GLY A 69 2.06 -9.92 5.44
N THR A 70 1.46 -8.85 4.90
CA THR A 70 0.38 -8.14 5.57
C THR A 70 -0.84 -9.04 5.70
N GLN A 71 -1.35 -9.24 6.92
CA GLN A 71 -2.56 -10.02 7.17
C GLN A 71 -3.81 -9.17 6.91
N VAL A 72 -4.20 -9.07 5.64
CA VAL A 72 -5.32 -8.24 5.16
C VAL A 72 -6.64 -8.56 5.86
N GLU A 73 -6.90 -9.83 6.18
CA GLU A 73 -8.14 -10.26 6.86
C GLU A 73 -8.26 -9.69 8.28
N GLN A 74 -7.13 -9.36 8.89
CA GLN A 74 -7.05 -8.78 10.24
C GLN A 74 -6.80 -7.27 10.21
N LEU A 75 -6.92 -6.64 9.04
CA LEU A 75 -6.74 -5.20 8.90
C LEU A 75 -7.85 -4.47 9.64
N LYS A 76 -7.45 -3.49 10.44
CA LYS A 76 -8.34 -2.60 11.19
C LYS A 76 -8.08 -1.16 10.76
N SER A 77 -9.14 -0.38 10.73
CA SER A 77 -9.08 1.05 10.49
C SER A 77 -9.87 1.79 11.56
N GLN A 78 -9.31 2.89 12.08
CA GLN A 78 -9.94 3.73 13.09
C GLN A 78 -9.76 5.19 12.70
N LEU A 79 -10.84 5.97 12.72
CA LEU A 79 -10.76 7.43 12.62
C LEU A 79 -10.59 7.99 14.04
N THR A 80 -9.57 8.82 14.23
CA THR A 80 -9.32 9.53 15.49
C THR A 80 -10.07 10.86 15.52
N ASP A 81 -10.33 11.39 16.72
CA ASP A 81 -11.02 12.67 16.94
C ASP A 81 -10.32 13.88 16.29
N HIS A 82 -9.04 13.74 15.97
CA HIS A 82 -8.26 14.76 15.26
C HIS A 82 -8.36 14.67 13.73
N GLY A 83 -9.27 13.85 13.21
CA GLY A 83 -9.49 13.68 11.77
C GLY A 83 -8.37 12.90 11.08
N GLN A 84 -7.72 11.98 11.79
CA GLN A 84 -6.68 11.11 11.23
C GLN A 84 -7.16 9.67 11.24
N ILE A 85 -7.10 9.00 10.09
CA ILE A 85 -7.39 7.57 9.97
C ILE A 85 -6.11 6.82 10.22
N LYS A 86 -6.14 5.92 11.21
CA LYS A 86 -5.10 4.94 11.47
C LYS A 86 -5.51 3.62 10.86
N ILE A 87 -4.61 3.01 10.11
CA ILE A 87 -4.82 1.70 9.50
C ILE A 87 -3.71 0.79 9.98
N GLU A 88 -4.09 -0.37 10.48
CA GLU A 88 -3.18 -1.27 11.15
C GLU A 88 -3.52 -2.74 10.81
N ALA A 89 -2.49 -3.56 10.66
CA ALA A 89 -2.68 -4.99 10.39
C ALA A 89 -1.48 -5.78 10.91
N PRO A 90 -1.67 -6.98 11.48
CA PRO A 90 -0.55 -7.87 11.77
C PRO A 90 0.30 -8.12 10.52
N TYR A 91 1.61 -8.14 10.69
CA TYR A 91 2.57 -8.37 9.61
C TYR A 91 3.38 -9.63 9.93
N ILE A 92 3.33 -10.59 9.01
CA ILE A 92 4.18 -11.78 9.06
C ILE A 92 5.34 -11.53 8.11
N GLU A 93 6.55 -11.50 8.65
CA GLU A 93 7.75 -11.39 7.83
C GLU A 93 7.86 -12.65 6.95
N GLN A 94 7.61 -12.47 5.66
CA GLN A 94 7.87 -13.52 4.69
C GLN A 94 9.38 -13.57 4.49
N LYS A 95 9.98 -14.74 4.74
CA LYS A 95 11.31 -15.03 4.18
C LYS A 95 11.12 -15.02 2.67
N GLU A 96 11.45 -13.92 2.02
CA GLU A 96 11.55 -13.84 0.57
C GLU A 96 12.24 -15.13 0.08
N PRO A 97 11.64 -15.95 -0.81
CA PRO A 97 12.46 -16.76 -1.66
C PRO A 97 13.24 -15.75 -2.49
N THR A 98 14.49 -15.51 -2.11
CA THR A 98 15.47 -14.78 -2.88
C THR A 98 15.21 -15.05 -4.35
N LYS A 99 14.75 -14.06 -5.12
CA LYS A 99 14.76 -14.10 -6.57
C LYS A 99 16.23 -14.09 -7.03
N SER A 100 16.90 -15.22 -6.83
CA SER A 100 18.16 -15.59 -7.43
C SER A 100 17.84 -16.51 -8.59
N VAL A 101 17.20 -16.00 -9.64
CA VAL A 101 17.16 -16.67 -10.94
C VAL A 101 17.25 -15.63 -12.04
N GLU A 102 18.47 -15.16 -12.30
CA GLU A 102 18.96 -14.92 -13.66
C GLU A 102 20.38 -15.48 -13.75
N GLN A 103 20.47 -16.81 -13.73
CA GLN A 103 21.55 -17.54 -14.36
C GLN A 103 21.01 -18.14 -15.68
N GLN A 104 21.68 -17.79 -16.78
CA GLN A 104 21.79 -18.49 -18.09
C GLN A 104 20.84 -18.11 -19.26
N GLN A 105 21.36 -17.28 -20.17
CA GLN A 105 21.47 -17.53 -21.63
C GLN A 105 22.87 -17.03 -22.03
N GLN A 106 23.88 -17.89 -22.21
CA GLN A 106 24.25 -18.55 -23.48
C GLN A 106 24.15 -17.64 -24.71
N GLU A 107 25.18 -16.83 -24.98
CA GLU A 107 25.55 -16.50 -26.35
C GLU A 107 26.63 -17.49 -26.83
N ALA A 108 26.34 -18.16 -27.93
CA ALA A 108 27.14 -19.17 -28.59
C ALA A 108 28.54 -18.64 -29.01
N PRO A 109 29.54 -19.53 -29.17
CA PRO A 109 30.83 -19.14 -29.73
C PRO A 109 30.65 -18.61 -31.16
N LYS A 110 31.32 -17.51 -31.49
CA LYS A 110 31.45 -17.09 -32.91
C LYS A 110 32.10 -18.23 -33.69
N PRO A 111 31.57 -18.62 -34.87
CA PRO A 111 32.27 -19.56 -35.73
C PRO A 111 33.60 -18.93 -36.17
N VAL A 112 34.70 -19.60 -35.86
CA VAL A 112 35.96 -19.37 -36.56
C VAL A 112 35.81 -20.05 -37.91
N GLU A 113 35.48 -19.30 -38.94
CA GLU A 113 35.60 -19.79 -40.32
C GLU A 113 36.85 -19.16 -40.96
N GLN A 114 37.80 -20.05 -41.24
CA GLN A 114 39.05 -19.80 -41.95
C GLN A 114 38.77 -19.74 -43.45
N GLN A 115 39.35 -18.76 -44.14
CA GLN A 115 39.76 -18.73 -45.56
C GLN A 115 40.19 -17.28 -45.88
N GLN A 116 41.34 -16.96 -46.46
CA GLN A 116 42.13 -17.66 -47.45
C GLN A 116 43.62 -17.31 -47.35
N LYS A 117 44.36 -18.24 -47.95
CA LYS A 117 45.77 -18.30 -48.27
C LYS A 117 46.23 -17.16 -49.20
#